data_AF-A0A8K1FTB5-F1
#
_entry.id   AF-A0A8K1FTB5-F1
#
_cell.length_a   1.000
_cell.length_b   1.000
_cell.length_c   1.000
_cell.angle_alpha   90.00
_cell.angle_beta   90.00
_cell.angle_gamma   90.00
#
_symmetry.space_group_name_H-M   'P 1'
#
loop_
_entity.id
_entity.type
_entity.pdbx_description
1 polymer ?
#
loop_
_entity_poly.entity_id
_entity_poly.type
_entity_poly.pdbx_seq_one_letter_code
_entity_poly.pdbx_strand_id
1 'polypeptide(L)'
;MAVKDGYLTCVYNLGGGDGEVRVQSLVTQSKTEEAVMDQVTFERIYQYAKLKYIKAATSISPDYESPRSASSGDSDMLLNLDPSSVVFYVGGYPPDFR
;
A
#
# COMPACT_ATOMS: atom_id res chain seq x y z
N MET A 1 2.10 1.67 4.12
CA MET A 1 2.52 0.95 2.89
C MET A 1 4.02 0.80 2.93
N ALA A 2 4.55 -0.38 2.64
CA ALA A 2 5.98 -0.65 2.66
C ALA A 2 6.34 -1.71 1.63
N VAL A 3 7.60 -1.74 1.20
CA VAL A 3 8.15 -2.84 0.41
C VAL A 3 8.85 -3.80 1.35
N LYS A 4 8.40 -5.06 1.38
CA LYS A 4 8.98 -6.14 2.19
C LYS A 4 9.34 -7.30 1.27
N ASP A 5 10.60 -7.73 1.30
CA ASP A 5 11.11 -8.81 0.44
C ASP A 5 10.84 -8.54 -1.07
N GLY A 6 10.84 -7.27 -1.46
CA GLY A 6 10.55 -6.81 -2.82
C GLY A 6 9.07 -6.77 -3.19
N TYR A 7 8.15 -7.13 -2.30
CA TYR A 7 6.70 -7.02 -2.51
C TYR A 7 6.15 -5.77 -1.82
N LEU A 8 5.33 -5.00 -2.54
CA LEU A 8 4.56 -3.92 -1.93
C LEU A 8 3.42 -4.48 -1.07
N THR A 9 3.41 -4.10 0.20
CA THR A 9 2.40 -4.47 1.19
C THR A 9 1.71 -3.23 1.75
N CYS A 10 0.39 -3.27 1.78
CA CYS A 10 -0.48 -2.27 2.40
C CYS A 10 -1.09 -2.88 3.67
N VAL A 11 -1.01 -2.14 4.77
CA VAL A 11 -1.57 -2.51 6.08
C VAL A 11 -2.43 -1.36 6.58
N TYR A 12 -3.53 -1.68 7.24
CA TYR A 12 -4.39 -0.74 7.96
C TYR A 12 -4.95 -1.39 9.22
N ASN A 13 -5.20 -0.60 10.26
CA ASN A 13 -5.80 -1.05 11.51
C ASN A 13 -6.96 -0.09 11.87
N LEU A 14 -8.08 -0.65 12.30
CA LEU A 14 -9.32 0.08 12.63
C LEU A 14 -9.74 -0.07 14.10
N GLY A 15 -8.97 -0.81 14.91
CA GLY A 15 -9.26 -1.13 16.32
C GLY A 15 -9.12 -2.62 16.63
N GLY A 16 -9.82 -3.48 15.88
CA GLY A 16 -9.89 -4.93 16.12
C GLY A 16 -8.79 -5.79 15.49
N GLY A 17 -7.88 -5.20 14.73
CA GLY A 17 -6.76 -5.92 14.12
C GLY A 17 -6.27 -5.33 12.80
N ASP A 18 -5.26 -5.98 12.22
CA ASP A 18 -4.61 -5.55 10.99
C ASP A 18 -5.27 -6.19 9.77
N GLY A 19 -5.69 -5.37 8.82
CA GLY A 19 -5.97 -5.80 7.45
C GLY A 19 -4.71 -5.65 6.60
N GLU A 20 -4.29 -6.74 5.93
CA GLU A 20 -3.10 -6.76 5.08
C GLU A 20 -3.45 -7.17 3.64
N VAL A 21 -2.90 -6.47 2.66
CA VAL A 21 -2.93 -6.85 1.24
C VAL A 21 -1.58 -6.58 0.58
N ARG A 22 -1.09 -7.53 -0.21
CA ARG A 22 0.19 -7.42 -0.93
C ARG A 22 0.04 -7.69 -2.42
N VAL A 23 0.84 -7.04 -3.25
CA VAL A 23 0.94 -7.32 -4.70
C VAL A 23 1.39 -8.75 -4.99
N GLN A 24 1.21 -9.25 -6.21
CA GLN A 24 1.67 -10.59 -6.60
C GLN A 24 3.11 -10.58 -7.09
N SER A 25 3.52 -9.53 -7.81
CA SER A 25 4.87 -9.42 -8.37
C SER A 25 5.79 -8.61 -7.47
N LEU A 26 7.09 -8.82 -7.65
CA LEU A 26 8.11 -7.92 -7.09
C LEU A 26 7.91 -6.50 -7.66
N VAL A 27 8.27 -5.48 -6.89
CA VAL A 27 8.33 -4.09 -7.38
C VAL A 27 9.36 -3.96 -8.49
N THR A 28 9.16 -3.00 -9.38
CA THR A 28 10.12 -2.67 -10.43
C THR A 28 11.45 -2.29 -9.79
N GLN A 29 12.51 -2.99 -10.22
CA GLN A 29 13.86 -2.73 -9.77
C GLN A 29 14.45 -1.60 -10.60
N SER A 30 15.11 -0.66 -9.94
CA SER A 30 15.82 0.42 -10.62
C SER A 30 16.91 -0.14 -11.53
N LYS A 31 17.00 0.40 -12.75
CA LYS A 31 18.11 0.20 -13.69
C LYS A 31 18.74 1.55 -13.98
N THR A 32 19.95 1.57 -14.54
CA THR A 32 20.70 2.78 -14.91
C THR A 32 20.06 3.61 -16.05
N GLU A 33 19.05 3.05 -16.71
CA GLU A 33 18.29 3.62 -17.83
C GLU A 33 17.11 4.49 -17.33
N GLU A 34 16.13 4.77 -18.20
CA GLU A 34 14.90 5.52 -17.94
C GLU A 34 14.19 5.13 -16.62
N ALA A 35 13.69 6.15 -15.90
CA ALA A 35 13.00 5.99 -14.64
C ALA A 35 11.60 5.38 -14.86
N VAL A 36 11.54 4.05 -14.88
CA VAL A 36 10.30 3.28 -14.93
C VAL A 36 9.69 3.19 -13.53
N MET A 37 8.45 3.65 -13.39
CA MET A 37 7.72 3.71 -12.12
C MET A 37 6.55 2.73 -12.12
N ASP A 38 6.28 2.14 -10.96
CA ASP A 38 5.04 1.43 -10.70
C ASP A 38 3.94 2.40 -10.26
N GLN A 39 2.68 2.09 -10.58
CA GLN A 39 1.52 2.82 -10.08
C GLN A 39 0.74 1.97 -9.09
N VAL A 40 0.42 2.58 -7.95
CA VAL A 40 -0.32 1.95 -6.85
C VAL A 40 -1.62 2.71 -6.63
N THR A 41 -2.73 1.99 -6.48
CA THR A 41 -3.98 2.57 -6.00
C THR A 41 -4.53 1.69 -4.88
N PHE A 42 -4.56 2.25 -3.67
CA PHE A 42 -5.10 1.61 -2.48
C PHE A 42 -6.37 2.34 -2.04
N GLU A 43 -7.49 1.63 -2.05
CA GLU A 43 -8.82 2.16 -1.74
C GLU A 43 -9.40 1.35 -0.59
N ARG A 44 -10.07 2.01 0.37
CA ARG A 44 -10.77 1.35 1.48
C ARG A 44 -12.15 1.93 1.66
N ILE A 45 -13.15 1.05 1.84
CA ILE A 45 -14.49 1.39 2.30
C ILE A 45 -14.78 0.50 3.50
N TYR A 46 -14.94 1.10 4.69
CA TYR A 46 -15.05 0.38 5.95
C TYR A 46 -13.93 -0.67 6.13
N GLN A 47 -14.21 -1.88 6.58
CA GLN A 47 -13.21 -2.92 6.73
C GLN A 47 -12.67 -3.49 5.41
N TYR A 48 -13.22 -3.12 4.25
CA TYR A 48 -12.85 -3.72 2.96
C TYR A 48 -11.87 -2.83 2.20
N ALA A 49 -10.72 -3.40 1.83
CA ALA A 49 -9.68 -2.72 1.05
C ALA A 49 -9.48 -3.37 -0.32
N LYS A 50 -9.09 -2.56 -1.30
CA LYS A 50 -8.71 -2.98 -2.65
C LYS A 50 -7.37 -2.36 -3.02
N LEU A 51 -6.46 -3.20 -3.50
CA LEU A 51 -5.15 -2.83 -4.03
C LEU A 51 -5.13 -3.09 -5.53
N LYS A 52 -4.99 -2.03 -6.32
CA LYS A 52 -4.67 -2.09 -7.76
C LYS A 52 -3.21 -1.74 -7.95
N TYR A 53 -2.53 -2.50 -8.79
CA TYR A 53 -1.11 -2.35 -9.03
C TYR A 53 -0.84 -2.48 -10.52
N ILE A 54 -0.15 -1.48 -11.07
CA ILE A 54 0.30 -1.47 -12.46
C ILE A 54 1.82 -1.40 -12.39
N LYS A 55 2.46 -2.51 -12.72
CA LYS A 55 3.91 -2.59 -12.75
C LYS A 55 4.43 -1.91 -14.02
N ALA A 56 5.52 -1.17 -13.89
CA ALA A 56 6.12 -0.42 -14.99
C ALA A 56 5.12 0.50 -15.72
N ALA A 57 4.25 1.17 -14.95
CA ALA A 57 3.15 2.01 -15.43
C ALA A 57 3.60 3.14 -16.38
N THR A 58 4.83 3.62 -16.24
CA THR A 58 5.39 4.68 -17.12
C THR A 58 6.15 4.13 -18.32
N SER A 59 6.23 2.81 -18.51
CA SER A 59 6.89 2.19 -19.66
C SER A 59 5.97 2.09 -20.88
N ILE A 60 6.55 1.72 -22.03
CA ILE A 60 5.79 1.41 -23.26
C ILE A 60 4.93 0.13 -23.14
N SER A 61 5.18 -0.71 -22.13
CA SER A 61 4.53 -2.00 -21.94
C SER A 61 4.23 -2.24 -20.45
N PRO A 62 3.27 -1.49 -19.86
CA PRO A 62 2.88 -1.67 -18.47
C PRO A 62 2.22 -3.05 -18.25
N ASP A 63 2.43 -3.61 -17.07
CA ASP A 63 1.86 -4.90 -16.65
C ASP A 63 0.76 -4.69 -15.60
N TYR A 64 -0.44 -5.17 -15.90
CA TYR A 64 -1.65 -4.93 -15.13
C TYR A 64 -1.97 -6.16 -14.27
N GLU A 65 -1.80 -6.05 -12.96
CA GLU A 65 -2.21 -7.12 -12.05
C GLU A 65 -3.72 -7.08 -11.80
N SER A 66 -4.30 -8.27 -11.61
CA SER A 66 -5.68 -8.38 -11.11
C SER A 66 -5.78 -7.71 -9.74
N PRO A 67 -6.76 -6.81 -9.52
CA PRO A 67 -6.90 -6.14 -8.23
C PRO A 67 -7.07 -7.15 -7.09
N ARG A 68 -6.43 -6.86 -5.96
CA ARG A 68 -6.50 -7.71 -4.77
C ARG A 68 -7.37 -7.07 -3.71
N SER A 69 -8.12 -7.87 -3.00
CA SER A 69 -8.97 -7.43 -1.91
C SER A 69 -8.46 -7.96 -0.59
N ALA A 70 -8.69 -7.22 0.49
CA ALA A 70 -8.51 -7.67 1.85
C ALA A 70 -9.62 -7.13 2.75
N SER A 71 -9.77 -7.75 3.92
CA SER A 71 -10.61 -7.29 5.01
C SER A 71 -9.85 -7.46 6.32
N SER A 72 -10.03 -6.55 7.28
CA SER A 72 -9.49 -6.74 8.65
C SER A 72 -10.19 -7.87 9.39
N GLY A 73 -11.32 -8.38 8.89
CA GLY A 73 -12.08 -9.48 9.49
C GLY A 73 -12.86 -9.10 10.75
N ASP A 74 -12.70 -7.88 11.24
CA ASP A 74 -13.37 -7.33 12.42
C ASP A 74 -14.61 -6.50 12.06
N SER A 75 -15.43 -6.18 13.06
CA SER A 75 -16.55 -5.26 13.00
C SER A 75 -16.16 -3.78 12.95
N ASP A 76 -14.94 -3.40 13.33
CA ASP A 76 -14.49 -2.02 13.32
C ASP A 76 -14.36 -1.47 11.90
N MET A 77 -14.96 -0.30 11.66
CA MET A 77 -15.11 0.26 10.31
C MET A 77 -14.39 1.60 10.10
N LEU A 78 -14.15 2.36 11.17
CA LEU A 78 -13.69 3.75 11.08
C LEU A 78 -12.19 3.85 11.34
N LEU A 79 -11.50 4.65 10.50
CA LEU A 79 -10.14 5.06 10.77
C LEU A 79 -10.21 6.35 11.58
N ASN A 80 -10.04 6.22 12.89
CA ASN A 80 -10.12 7.36 13.80
C ASN A 80 -8.77 8.08 13.83
N LEU A 81 -8.74 9.33 13.36
CA LEU A 81 -7.53 10.17 13.35
C LEU A 81 -7.75 11.34 14.30
N ASP A 82 -6.89 11.47 15.30
CA ASP A 82 -6.89 12.61 16.21
C ASP A 82 -6.10 13.77 15.56
N PRO A 83 -6.75 14.92 15.28
CA PRO A 83 -6.08 16.06 14.65
C PRO A 83 -4.90 16.62 15.45
N SER A 84 -4.83 16.36 16.76
CA SER A 84 -3.75 16.85 17.62
C SER A 84 -2.47 16.02 17.53
N SER A 85 -2.54 14.79 17.00
CA SER A 85 -1.43 13.83 17.01
C SER A 85 -1.18 13.12 15.67
N VAL A 86 -2.12 13.16 14.72
CA VAL A 86 -1.99 12.48 13.44
C VAL A 86 -0.81 13.03 12.62
N VAL A 87 -0.04 12.11 12.04
CA VAL A 87 1.05 12.41 11.10
C VAL A 87 0.88 11.63 9.81
N PHE A 88 1.44 12.16 8.72
CA PHE A 88 1.46 11.46 7.43
C PHE A 88 2.86 11.51 6.82
N TYR A 89 3.54 10.35 6.81
CA TYR A 89 4.89 10.20 6.31
C TYR A 89 4.94 9.55 4.92
N VAL A 90 5.89 9.99 4.10
CA VAL A 90 6.16 9.43 2.76
C VAL A 90 7.66 9.19 2.62
N GLY A 91 8.04 8.01 2.12
CA GLY A 91 9.43 7.63 1.85
C GLY A 91 10.23 7.14 3.07
N GLY A 92 9.91 7.64 4.27
CA GLY A 92 10.54 7.21 5.53
C GLY A 92 9.91 7.94 6.71
N TYR A 93 10.32 7.60 7.93
CA TYR A 93 9.88 8.24 9.17
C TYR A 93 11.06 8.41 10.14
N PRO A 94 11.00 9.39 11.06
CA PRO A 94 12.04 9.59 12.06
C PRO A 94 12.22 8.37 12.99
N PRO A 95 13.46 7.99 13.37
CA PRO A 95 13.70 6.80 14.21
C PRO A 95 13.15 6.91 15.63
N ASP A 96 12.81 8.12 16.07
CA ASP A 96 12.21 8.42 17.37
C ASP A 96 10.67 8.49 17.33
N PHE A 97 10.04 8.30 16.17
CA PHE A 97 8.60 8.17 16.06
C PHE A 97 8.10 6.90 16.78
N ARG A 98 7.13 7.07 17.68
CA ARG A 98 6.54 6.00 18.49
C ARG A 98 5.03 6.11 18.50
#